data_AF-A0A7R9QFD5-F1
#
_entry.id   AF-A0A7R9QFD5-F1
#
_cell.length_a   1.000
_cell.length_b   1.000
_cell.length_c   1.000
_cell.angle_alpha   90.00
_cell.angle_beta   90.00
_cell.angle_gamma   90.00
#
_symmetry.space_group_name_H-M   'P 1'
#
loop_
_entity.id
_entity.type
_entity.pdbx_description
1 polymer ?
#
loop_
_entity_poly.entity_id
_entity_poly.type
_entity_poly.pdbx_seq_one_letter_code
_entity_poly.pdbx_strand_id
1 'polypeptide(L)'
;MSAILCALEAQNIYALIKIAYRLRLCVSAFKECKTILRTRTVWESETSRQHIEAGVRLASGLQHLLISHIPPKLLKIVNFLGYKGVESRAFQELSRTAFELPGISSRIAQIVLLFYWIAGQPHGCLGPKEQSLAFSEQIIDKELKRFPKSLLYRLAKAKLEQISGRIDSAIHLFKDCLVNNTLEISHKIFHMELALCYALKCQWSEAIEMAELVRQQSVHSPAIITYIVAVFRYAKSVDDSDPRMKQTAAELFKESRIERDFSIPPQTVLELGLIELELKNSDEAKRWLNKVIKDYSTYLRENFVHLRVYAALRELGISTDKENEDQLKMKEYGKQWLQDLEVEENSYENIVRNDRLKLELHSD
;
A
#
# COMPACT_ATOMS: atom_id res chain seq x y z
N MET A 1 19.14 -6.50 5.95
CA MET A 1 18.56 -5.38 6.73
C MET A 1 19.05 -4.01 6.21
N SER A 2 20.36 -3.76 6.13
CA SER A 2 20.90 -2.47 5.63
C SER A 2 20.45 -2.09 4.21
N ALA A 3 20.31 -3.05 3.28
CA ALA A 3 19.84 -2.75 1.92
C ALA A 3 18.37 -2.28 1.86
N ILE A 4 17.50 -2.80 2.75
CA ILE A 4 16.09 -2.42 2.83
C ILE A 4 15.96 -1.04 3.47
N LEU A 5 16.70 -0.77 4.55
CA LEU A 5 16.74 0.55 5.17
C LEU A 5 17.29 1.63 4.22
N CYS A 6 18.38 1.34 3.50
CA CYS A 6 18.89 2.25 2.47
C CYS A 6 17.89 2.47 1.33
N ALA A 7 17.06 1.47 0.97
CA ALA A 7 16.02 1.62 -0.04
C ALA A 7 14.89 2.56 0.41
N LEU A 8 14.56 2.56 1.70
CA LEU A 8 13.60 3.49 2.29
C LEU A 8 14.14 4.93 2.39
N GLU A 9 15.48 5.09 2.40
CA GLU A 9 16.17 6.37 2.52
C GLU A 9 16.71 6.92 1.17
N ALA A 10 16.54 6.19 0.06
CA ALA A 10 17.16 6.56 -1.21
C ALA A 10 16.47 7.77 -1.86
N GLN A 11 17.19 8.88 -1.94
CA GLN A 11 16.72 10.12 -2.58
C GLN A 11 17.40 10.41 -3.94
N ASN A 12 18.39 9.61 -4.36
CA ASN A 12 19.12 9.84 -5.61
C ASN A 12 19.65 8.55 -6.27
N ILE A 13 20.10 8.67 -7.51
CA ILE A 13 20.53 7.54 -8.34
C ILE A 13 21.78 6.82 -7.80
N TYR A 14 22.67 7.53 -7.09
CA TYR A 14 23.84 6.92 -6.46
C TYR A 14 23.46 6.04 -5.27
N ALA A 15 22.43 6.41 -4.51
CA ALA A 15 21.85 5.55 -3.49
C ALA A 15 21.24 4.29 -4.11
N LEU A 16 20.53 4.42 -5.24
CA LEU A 16 19.97 3.28 -5.99
C LEU A 16 21.05 2.31 -6.49
N ILE A 17 22.19 2.81 -7.00
CA ILE A 17 23.32 1.97 -7.43
C ILE A 17 23.93 1.22 -6.24
N LYS A 18 24.13 1.89 -5.09
CA LYS A 18 24.63 1.24 -3.86
C LYS A 18 23.67 0.17 -3.35
N ILE A 19 22.35 0.41 -3.46
CA ILE A 19 21.33 -0.58 -3.12
C ILE A 19 21.40 -1.79 -4.05
N ALA A 20 21.49 -1.56 -5.36
CA ALA A 20 21.61 -2.64 -6.35
C ALA A 20 22.84 -3.52 -6.09
N TYR A 21 23.99 -2.91 -5.74
CA TYR A 21 25.19 -3.64 -5.36
C TYR A 21 25.00 -4.46 -4.06
N ARG A 22 24.43 -3.87 -3.01
CA ARG A 22 24.16 -4.56 -1.74
C ARG A 22 23.13 -5.68 -1.87
N LEU A 23 22.12 -5.49 -2.71
CA LEU A 23 21.15 -6.54 -3.05
C LEU A 23 21.84 -7.70 -3.75
N ARG A 24 22.76 -7.43 -4.68
CA ARG A 24 23.55 -8.47 -5.36
C ARG A 24 24.39 -9.30 -4.38
N LEU A 25 25.01 -8.66 -3.38
CA LEU A 25 25.75 -9.36 -2.33
C LEU A 25 24.83 -10.25 -1.48
N CYS A 26 23.68 -9.73 -1.05
CA CYS A 26 22.71 -10.53 -0.29
C CYS A 26 22.23 -11.75 -1.10
N VAL A 27 21.92 -11.56 -2.37
CA VAL A 27 21.53 -12.64 -3.29
C VAL A 27 22.64 -13.67 -3.44
N SER A 28 23.90 -13.25 -3.58
CA SER A 28 25.03 -14.19 -3.69
C SER A 28 25.13 -15.07 -2.45
N ALA A 29 25.07 -14.47 -1.26
CA ALA A 29 25.08 -15.21 0.00
C ALA A 29 23.89 -16.19 0.10
N PHE A 30 22.69 -15.79 -0.34
CA PHE A 30 21.53 -16.70 -0.35
C PHE A 30 21.69 -17.87 -1.33
N LYS A 31 22.33 -17.65 -2.49
CA LYS A 31 22.64 -18.73 -3.44
C LYS A 31 23.63 -19.72 -2.83
N GLU A 32 24.65 -19.24 -2.14
CA GLU A 32 25.62 -20.09 -1.43
C GLU A 32 24.92 -20.91 -0.33
N CYS A 33 24.11 -20.28 0.52
CA CYS A 33 23.31 -20.99 1.54
C CYS A 33 22.39 -22.04 0.92
N LYS A 34 21.79 -21.76 -0.24
CA LYS A 34 20.95 -22.72 -0.97
C LYS A 34 21.76 -23.88 -1.54
N THR A 35 22.98 -23.63 -2.00
CA THR A 35 23.91 -24.69 -2.42
C THR A 35 24.28 -25.57 -1.24
N ILE A 36 24.69 -24.97 -0.11
CA ILE A 36 25.02 -25.70 1.13
C ILE A 36 23.84 -26.57 1.55
N LEU A 37 22.62 -26.03 1.58
CA LEU A 37 21.42 -26.79 1.96
C LEU A 37 21.19 -28.02 1.07
N ARG A 38 21.57 -27.97 -0.21
CA ARG A 38 21.38 -29.05 -1.19
C ARG A 38 22.51 -30.08 -1.19
N THR A 39 23.75 -29.64 -0.99
CA THR A 39 24.93 -30.49 -1.16
C THR A 39 25.45 -31.06 0.16
N ARG A 40 25.14 -30.42 1.28
CA ARG A 40 25.62 -30.86 2.60
C ARG A 40 24.82 -32.07 3.09
N THR A 41 25.53 -33.18 3.27
CA THR A 41 24.97 -34.45 3.76
C THR A 41 25.08 -34.62 5.27
N VAL A 42 26.04 -33.96 5.92
CA VAL A 42 26.26 -34.04 7.38
C VAL A 42 25.98 -32.70 8.04
N TRP A 43 25.02 -32.69 8.96
CA TRP A 43 24.62 -31.53 9.75
C TRP A 43 24.96 -31.76 11.22
N GLU A 44 25.28 -30.69 11.95
CA GLU A 44 25.52 -30.77 13.39
C GLU A 44 24.26 -31.26 14.13
N SER A 45 23.10 -30.79 13.71
CA SER A 45 21.80 -31.26 14.18
C SER A 45 20.72 -30.99 13.13
N GLU A 46 19.60 -31.72 13.25
CA GLU A 46 18.42 -31.47 12.43
C GLU A 46 17.87 -30.05 12.65
N THR A 47 17.93 -29.54 13.88
CA THR A 47 17.55 -28.17 14.21
C THR A 47 18.38 -27.14 13.43
N SER A 48 19.71 -27.32 13.34
CA SER A 48 20.59 -26.44 12.57
C SER A 48 20.24 -26.45 11.07
N ARG A 49 19.98 -27.64 10.51
CA ARG A 49 19.52 -27.80 9.13
C ARG A 49 18.23 -27.04 8.88
N GLN A 50 17.24 -27.21 9.76
CA GLN A 50 15.92 -26.56 9.66
C GLN A 50 16.01 -25.04 9.77
N HIS A 51 16.88 -24.49 10.63
CA HIS A 51 17.08 -23.03 10.72
C HIS A 51 17.67 -22.45 9.42
N ILE A 52 18.63 -23.15 8.81
CA ILE A 52 19.22 -22.73 7.53
C ILE A 52 18.19 -22.86 6.41
N GLU A 53 17.43 -23.95 6.38
CA GLU A 53 16.32 -24.13 5.46
C GLU A 53 15.32 -22.97 5.57
N ALA A 54 14.88 -22.64 6.79
CA ALA A 54 13.94 -21.56 7.04
C ALA A 54 14.47 -20.21 6.58
N GLY A 55 15.75 -19.91 6.80
CA GLY A 55 16.39 -18.68 6.33
C GLY A 55 16.45 -18.59 4.79
N VAL A 56 16.82 -19.68 4.11
CA VAL A 56 16.90 -19.72 2.64
C VAL A 56 15.51 -19.58 2.02
N ARG A 57 14.50 -20.26 2.56
CA ARG A 57 13.12 -20.18 2.09
C ARG A 57 12.51 -18.81 2.33
N LEU A 58 12.69 -18.22 3.51
CA LEU A 58 12.27 -16.85 3.81
C LEU A 58 12.82 -15.85 2.79
N ALA A 59 14.12 -15.92 2.52
CA ALA A 59 14.77 -15.05 1.55
C ALA A 59 14.23 -15.24 0.13
N SER A 60 14.04 -16.50 -0.29
CA SER A 60 13.45 -16.84 -1.59
C SER A 60 12.02 -16.32 -1.72
N GLY A 61 11.22 -16.48 -0.65
CA GLY A 61 9.84 -16.01 -0.58
C GLY A 61 9.75 -14.48 -0.68
N LEU A 62 10.54 -13.77 0.12
CA LEU A 62 10.62 -12.30 0.09
C LEU A 62 11.08 -11.77 -1.27
N GLN A 63 12.09 -12.39 -1.88
CA GLN A 63 12.57 -11.99 -3.21
C GLN A 63 11.45 -12.12 -4.24
N HIS A 64 10.76 -13.27 -4.27
CA HIS A 64 9.67 -13.48 -5.22
C HIS A 64 8.51 -12.51 -5.00
N LEU A 65 8.15 -12.25 -3.74
CA LEU A 65 7.08 -11.33 -3.38
C LEU A 65 7.40 -9.90 -3.79
N LEU A 66 8.60 -9.41 -3.44
CA LEU A 66 9.00 -8.04 -3.73
C LEU A 66 9.05 -7.81 -5.24
N ILE A 67 9.65 -8.72 -6.01
CA ILE A 67 9.77 -8.55 -7.46
C ILE A 67 8.42 -8.66 -8.16
N SER A 68 7.49 -9.50 -7.70
CA SER A 68 6.16 -9.60 -8.33
C SER A 68 5.34 -8.32 -8.22
N HIS A 69 5.65 -7.46 -7.24
CA HIS A 69 4.98 -6.18 -7.01
C HIS A 69 5.74 -4.97 -7.59
N ILE A 70 6.84 -5.20 -8.31
CA ILE A 70 7.58 -4.12 -8.98
C ILE A 70 6.77 -3.68 -10.22
N PRO A 71 6.56 -2.36 -10.42
CA PRO A 71 5.86 -1.85 -11.59
C PRO A 71 6.47 -2.35 -12.92
N PRO A 72 5.66 -2.63 -13.96
CA PRO A 72 6.14 -3.23 -15.22
C PRO A 72 7.31 -2.50 -15.89
N LYS A 73 7.35 -1.16 -15.78
CA LYS A 73 8.45 -0.33 -16.31
C LYS A 73 9.80 -0.66 -15.68
N LEU A 74 9.80 -1.03 -14.39
CA LEU A 74 11.01 -1.39 -13.63
C LEU A 74 11.34 -2.89 -13.72
N LEU A 75 10.37 -3.74 -14.04
CA LEU A 75 10.60 -5.19 -14.23
C LEU A 75 11.63 -5.49 -15.32
N LYS A 76 11.70 -4.68 -16.39
CA LYS A 76 12.71 -4.86 -17.46
C LYS A 76 14.15 -4.78 -16.91
N ILE A 77 14.41 -3.84 -16.00
CA ILE A 77 15.73 -3.63 -15.37
C ILE A 77 16.06 -4.80 -14.44
N VAL A 78 15.08 -5.22 -13.64
CA VAL A 78 15.23 -6.31 -12.68
C VAL A 78 15.43 -7.66 -13.38
N ASN A 79 14.68 -7.92 -14.46
CA ASN A 79 14.84 -9.11 -15.30
C ASN A 79 16.19 -9.13 -16.03
N PHE A 80 16.66 -7.98 -16.52
CA PHE A 80 17.99 -7.86 -17.14
C PHE A 80 19.10 -8.25 -16.16
N LEU A 81 18.95 -7.94 -14.87
CA LEU A 81 19.87 -8.36 -13.81
C LEU A 81 19.71 -9.84 -13.39
N GLY A 82 18.87 -10.60 -14.09
CA GLY A 82 18.68 -12.04 -13.89
C GLY A 82 17.71 -12.42 -12.77
N TYR A 83 16.88 -11.48 -12.31
CA TYR A 83 15.91 -11.72 -11.25
C TYR A 83 14.51 -11.96 -11.81
N LYS A 84 13.75 -12.88 -11.20
CA LYS A 84 12.34 -13.13 -11.54
C LYS A 84 11.50 -13.22 -10.27
N GLY A 85 10.38 -12.51 -10.26
CA GLY A 85 9.36 -12.57 -9.22
C GLY A 85 8.20 -13.44 -9.67
N VAL A 86 7.76 -14.37 -8.83
CA VAL A 86 6.59 -15.20 -9.10
C VAL A 86 5.82 -15.28 -7.79
N GLU A 87 4.66 -14.64 -7.75
CA GLU A 87 3.88 -14.48 -6.52
C GLU A 87 3.48 -15.83 -5.90
N SER A 88 3.02 -16.78 -6.70
CA SER A 88 2.65 -18.12 -6.21
C SER A 88 3.82 -18.84 -5.53
N ARG A 89 5.05 -18.67 -6.04
CA ARG A 89 6.26 -19.19 -5.38
C ARG A 89 6.58 -18.45 -4.09
N ALA A 90 6.29 -17.16 -4.02
CA ALA A 90 6.46 -16.40 -2.78
C ALA A 90 5.58 -16.98 -1.67
N PHE A 91 4.29 -17.17 -1.96
CA PHE A 91 3.35 -17.78 -1.00
C PHE A 91 3.75 -19.19 -0.60
N GLN A 92 4.19 -20.01 -1.54
CA GLN A 92 4.65 -21.36 -1.24
C GLN A 92 5.83 -21.36 -0.27
N GLU A 93 6.88 -20.59 -0.55
CA GLU A 93 8.08 -20.56 0.30
C GLU A 93 7.83 -19.91 1.65
N LEU A 94 7.06 -18.81 1.68
CA LEU A 94 6.71 -18.12 2.93
C LEU A 94 5.79 -18.98 3.81
N SER A 95 4.79 -19.66 3.25
CA SER A 95 3.86 -20.49 4.04
C SER A 95 4.57 -21.69 4.65
N ARG A 96 5.42 -22.39 3.88
CA ARG A 96 6.25 -23.47 4.43
C ARG A 96 7.14 -22.97 5.56
N THR A 97 7.80 -21.83 5.34
CA THR A 97 8.65 -21.23 6.38
C THR A 97 7.85 -20.85 7.63
N ALA A 98 6.66 -20.29 7.45
CA ALA A 98 5.81 -19.79 8.52
C ALA A 98 5.22 -20.91 9.40
N PHE A 99 4.85 -22.05 8.79
CA PHE A 99 4.02 -23.05 9.47
C PHE A 99 4.70 -24.42 9.64
N GLU A 100 5.73 -24.73 8.86
CA GLU A 100 6.41 -26.04 8.90
C GLU A 100 7.80 -25.98 9.53
N LEU A 101 8.42 -24.80 9.62
CA LEU A 101 9.80 -24.63 10.08
C LEU A 101 9.92 -23.86 11.40
N PRO A 102 10.97 -24.11 12.20
CA PRO A 102 11.16 -23.46 13.49
C PRO A 102 11.91 -22.12 13.40
N GLY A 103 11.95 -21.42 14.53
CA GLY A 103 12.84 -20.29 14.75
C GLY A 103 12.33 -18.94 14.25
N ILE A 104 13.18 -17.93 14.30
CA ILE A 104 12.82 -16.54 14.01
C ILE A 104 12.34 -16.34 12.56
N SER A 105 12.92 -17.07 11.60
CA SER A 105 12.52 -17.01 10.20
C SER A 105 11.06 -17.37 9.99
N SER A 106 10.53 -18.34 10.76
CA SER A 106 9.10 -18.70 10.73
C SER A 106 8.21 -17.53 11.16
N ARG A 107 8.60 -16.81 12.22
CA ARG A 107 7.85 -15.66 12.74
C ARG A 107 7.92 -14.47 11.78
N ILE A 108 9.09 -14.23 11.18
CA ILE A 108 9.22 -13.20 10.15
C ILE A 108 8.34 -13.55 8.94
N ALA A 109 8.34 -14.81 8.49
CA ALA A 109 7.48 -15.25 7.39
C ALA A 109 5.98 -15.07 7.72
N GLN A 110 5.56 -15.41 8.94
CA GLN A 110 4.19 -15.16 9.40
C GLN A 110 3.84 -13.67 9.36
N ILE A 111 4.72 -12.80 9.88
CA ILE A 111 4.52 -11.34 9.87
C ILE A 111 4.43 -10.81 8.43
N VAL A 112 5.29 -11.29 7.51
CA VAL A 112 5.26 -10.90 6.09
C VAL A 112 3.92 -11.28 5.46
N LEU A 113 3.45 -12.50 5.67
CA LEU A 113 2.15 -12.97 5.15
C LEU A 113 0.99 -12.18 5.76
N LEU A 114 1.00 -11.96 7.08
CA LEU A 114 -0.02 -11.18 7.78
C LEU A 114 -0.14 -9.77 7.18
N PHE A 115 0.95 -9.02 7.10
CA PHE A 115 0.93 -7.66 6.56
C PHE A 115 0.60 -7.63 5.06
N TYR A 116 0.97 -8.66 4.30
CA TYR A 116 0.50 -8.79 2.93
C TYR A 116 -1.05 -8.92 2.88
N TRP A 117 -1.66 -9.75 3.71
CA TRP A 117 -3.12 -9.94 3.72
C TRP A 117 -3.90 -8.77 4.30
N ILE A 118 -3.41 -8.13 5.37
CA ILE A 118 -4.17 -7.08 6.08
C ILE A 118 -3.81 -5.65 5.65
N ALA A 119 -2.68 -5.46 4.97
CA ALA A 119 -2.27 -4.15 4.46
C ALA A 119 -2.03 -4.17 2.94
N GLY A 120 -1.40 -5.21 2.37
CA GLY A 120 -1.15 -5.28 0.93
C GLY A 120 -2.42 -5.45 0.09
N GLN A 121 -3.13 -6.57 0.26
CA GLN A 121 -4.31 -6.93 -0.55
C GLN A 121 -5.46 -5.91 -0.49
N PRO A 122 -5.83 -5.33 0.67
CA PRO A 122 -6.97 -4.41 0.73
C PRO A 122 -6.80 -3.15 -0.11
N HIS A 123 -5.56 -2.74 -0.40
CA HIS A 123 -5.27 -1.58 -1.24
C HIS A 123 -5.33 -1.90 -2.75
N GLY A 124 -5.48 -3.17 -3.14
CA GLY A 124 -5.57 -3.65 -4.53
C GLY A 124 -6.99 -3.71 -5.11
N CYS A 125 -7.85 -2.74 -4.80
CA CYS A 125 -9.23 -2.60 -5.32
C CYS A 125 -10.27 -3.68 -4.96
N LEU A 126 -9.87 -4.87 -4.52
CA LEU A 126 -10.79 -6.00 -4.24
C LEU A 126 -11.13 -6.20 -2.76
N GLY A 127 -10.56 -5.38 -1.87
CA GLY A 127 -10.73 -5.53 -0.41
C GLY A 127 -10.09 -6.81 0.15
N PRO A 128 -10.11 -7.00 1.48
CA PRO A 128 -9.59 -8.21 2.11
C PRO A 128 -10.50 -9.42 1.83
N LYS A 129 -9.91 -10.58 1.51
CA LYS A 129 -10.66 -11.85 1.42
C LYS A 129 -11.02 -12.36 2.82
N GLU A 130 -12.26 -12.81 3.02
CA GLU A 130 -12.76 -13.27 4.32
C GLU A 130 -11.91 -14.40 4.93
N GLN A 131 -11.47 -15.35 4.10
CA GLN A 131 -10.58 -16.44 4.52
C GLN A 131 -9.23 -15.93 5.03
N SER A 132 -8.67 -14.90 4.37
CA SER A 132 -7.41 -14.28 4.78
C SER A 132 -7.55 -13.55 6.12
N LEU A 133 -8.70 -12.92 6.37
CA LEU A 133 -9.00 -12.27 7.65
C LEU A 133 -9.10 -13.28 8.80
N ALA A 134 -9.89 -14.34 8.62
CA ALA A 134 -10.06 -15.39 9.62
C ALA A 134 -8.71 -16.07 9.95
N PHE A 135 -7.90 -16.35 8.94
CA PHE A 135 -6.58 -16.93 9.15
C PHE A 135 -5.62 -15.96 9.85
N SER A 136 -5.67 -14.66 9.49
CA SER A 136 -4.87 -13.63 10.15
C SER A 136 -5.23 -13.52 11.63
N GLU A 137 -6.52 -13.55 11.98
CA GLU A 137 -6.99 -13.51 13.36
C GLU A 137 -6.43 -14.68 14.18
N GLN A 138 -6.51 -15.91 13.65
CA GLN A 138 -5.99 -17.10 14.34
C GLN A 138 -4.48 -16.99 14.65
N ILE A 139 -3.69 -16.52 13.68
CA ILE A 139 -2.24 -16.34 13.87
C ILE A 139 -1.99 -15.26 14.91
N ILE A 140 -2.64 -14.11 14.79
CA ILE A 140 -2.44 -12.97 15.68
C ILE A 140 -2.81 -13.34 17.12
N ASP A 141 -3.97 -13.97 17.33
CA ASP A 141 -4.41 -14.34 18.68
C ASP A 141 -3.49 -15.40 19.31
N LYS A 142 -3.03 -16.38 18.51
CA LYS A 142 -2.03 -17.37 18.95
C LYS A 142 -0.71 -16.71 19.35
N GLU A 143 -0.19 -15.81 18.52
CA GLU A 143 1.11 -15.20 18.77
C GLU A 143 1.05 -14.12 19.85
N LEU A 144 -0.06 -13.41 20.05
CA LEU A 144 -0.24 -12.47 21.15
C LEU A 144 -0.36 -13.18 22.51
N LYS A 145 -0.92 -14.39 22.57
CA LYS A 145 -0.87 -15.21 23.80
C LYS A 145 0.57 -15.53 24.21
N ARG A 146 1.46 -15.73 23.23
CA ARG A 146 2.88 -16.05 23.46
C ARG A 146 3.74 -14.80 23.67
N PHE A 147 3.45 -13.73 22.94
CA PHE A 147 4.22 -12.48 22.88
C PHE A 147 3.29 -11.27 23.09
N PRO A 148 2.73 -11.09 24.29
CA PRO A 148 1.67 -10.09 24.54
C PRO A 148 2.14 -8.63 24.35
N LYS A 149 3.45 -8.39 24.40
CA LYS A 149 4.06 -7.07 24.19
C LYS A 149 4.66 -6.89 22.79
N SER A 150 4.42 -7.82 21.85
CA SER A 150 4.94 -7.70 20.49
C SER A 150 4.29 -6.55 19.75
N LEU A 151 5.08 -5.53 19.41
CA LEU A 151 4.60 -4.36 18.67
C LEU A 151 4.03 -4.76 17.29
N LEU A 152 4.68 -5.69 16.59
CA LEU A 152 4.26 -6.10 15.24
C LEU A 152 2.94 -6.87 15.24
N TYR A 153 2.74 -7.77 16.21
CA TYR A 153 1.46 -8.50 16.31
C TYR A 153 0.33 -7.61 16.85
N ARG A 154 0.64 -6.64 17.73
CA ARG A 154 -0.34 -5.65 18.19
C ARG A 154 -0.76 -4.69 17.08
N LEU A 155 0.20 -4.22 16.28
CA LEU A 155 -0.08 -3.47 15.06
C LEU A 155 -0.94 -4.30 14.09
N ALA A 156 -0.60 -5.57 13.88
CA ALA A 156 -1.40 -6.45 13.04
C ALA A 156 -2.83 -6.63 13.57
N LYS A 157 -3.03 -6.76 14.89
CA LYS A 157 -4.38 -6.81 15.49
C LYS A 157 -5.13 -5.50 15.26
N ALA A 158 -4.51 -4.34 15.53
CA ALA A 158 -5.13 -3.04 15.31
C ALA A 158 -5.56 -2.85 13.85
N LYS A 159 -4.69 -3.27 12.91
CA LYS A 159 -4.99 -3.24 11.47
C LYS A 159 -6.12 -4.19 11.08
N LEU A 160 -6.12 -5.41 11.63
CA LEU A 160 -7.19 -6.39 11.43
C LEU A 160 -8.54 -5.85 11.89
N GLU A 161 -8.60 -5.24 13.08
CA GLU A 161 -9.82 -4.61 13.61
C GLU A 161 -10.29 -3.47 12.69
N GLN A 162 -9.37 -2.63 12.21
CA GLN A 162 -9.68 -1.52 11.31
C GLN A 162 -10.29 -2.01 9.98
N ILE A 163 -9.64 -2.96 9.30
CA ILE A 163 -10.13 -3.48 8.00
C ILE A 163 -11.38 -4.35 8.15
N SER A 164 -11.65 -4.87 9.35
CA SER A 164 -12.89 -5.59 9.66
C SER A 164 -14.03 -4.65 10.07
N GLY A 165 -13.83 -3.33 10.00
CA GLY A 165 -14.86 -2.33 10.35
C GLY A 165 -15.06 -2.11 11.84
N ARG A 166 -14.27 -2.73 12.72
CA ARG A 166 -14.33 -2.55 14.19
C ARG A 166 -13.48 -1.36 14.61
N ILE A 167 -13.90 -0.17 14.16
CA ILE A 167 -13.07 1.04 14.21
C ILE A 167 -12.75 1.49 15.65
N ASP A 168 -13.68 1.39 16.59
CA ASP A 168 -13.43 1.79 18.00
C ASP A 168 -12.36 0.89 18.67
N SER A 169 -12.43 -0.42 18.40
CA SER A 169 -11.42 -1.39 18.83
C SER A 169 -10.05 -1.07 18.23
N ALA A 170 -10.00 -0.76 16.93
CA ALA A 170 -8.77 -0.34 16.26
C ALA A 170 -8.17 0.93 16.88
N ILE A 171 -8.97 1.96 17.12
CA ILE A 171 -8.53 3.22 17.76
C ILE A 171 -7.92 2.93 19.13
N HIS A 172 -8.60 2.13 19.96
CA HIS A 172 -8.09 1.74 21.28
C HIS A 172 -6.73 1.04 21.17
N LEU A 173 -6.59 0.06 20.28
CA LEU A 173 -5.35 -0.68 20.08
C LEU A 173 -4.22 0.20 19.54
N PHE A 174 -4.48 1.10 18.60
CA PHE A 174 -3.47 2.04 18.09
C PHE A 174 -3.00 3.02 19.17
N LYS A 175 -3.92 3.57 19.99
CA LYS A 175 -3.56 4.40 21.14
C LYS A 175 -2.72 3.65 22.16
N ASP A 176 -3.11 2.42 22.50
CA ASP A 176 -2.35 1.58 23.44
C ASP A 176 -0.96 1.25 22.89
N CYS A 177 -0.83 1.06 21.57
CA CYS A 177 0.47 0.92 20.92
C CYS A 177 1.30 2.20 20.97
N LEU A 178 0.70 3.39 20.82
CA LEU A 178 1.44 4.66 20.92
C LEU A 178 2.03 4.90 22.31
N VAL A 179 1.25 4.64 23.37
CA VAL A 179 1.66 4.89 24.76
C VAL A 179 2.80 3.96 25.19
N ASN A 180 2.75 2.69 24.77
CA ASN A 180 3.69 1.67 25.22
C ASN A 180 4.89 1.46 24.28
N ASN A 181 5.04 2.31 23.26
CA ASN A 181 6.07 2.16 22.24
C ASN A 181 7.24 3.13 22.44
N THR A 182 8.46 2.63 22.25
CA THR A 182 9.69 3.42 22.31
C THR A 182 10.30 3.68 20.94
N LEU A 183 9.77 3.07 19.87
CA LEU A 183 10.31 3.20 18.51
C LEU A 183 9.67 4.40 17.81
N GLU A 184 10.43 5.48 17.65
CA GLU A 184 9.95 6.73 17.02
C GLU A 184 9.31 6.50 15.65
N ILE A 185 9.86 5.59 14.84
CA ILE A 185 9.36 5.30 13.49
C ILE A 185 7.92 4.78 13.47
N SER A 186 7.51 4.01 14.49
CA SER A 186 6.15 3.48 14.54
C SER A 186 5.12 4.49 15.02
N HIS A 187 5.53 5.58 15.69
CA HIS A 187 4.60 6.66 16.01
C HIS A 187 4.00 7.25 14.73
N LYS A 188 4.80 7.45 13.67
CA LYS A 188 4.31 8.01 12.40
C LYS A 188 3.23 7.12 11.77
N ILE A 189 3.45 5.80 11.78
CA ILE A 189 2.48 4.82 11.27
C ILE A 189 1.20 4.87 12.10
N PHE A 190 1.31 4.85 13.43
CA PHE A 190 0.13 4.81 14.29
C PHE A 190 -0.70 6.10 14.23
N HIS A 191 -0.08 7.28 14.17
CA HIS A 191 -0.83 8.53 13.97
C HIS A 191 -1.54 8.55 12.62
N MET A 192 -0.89 8.08 11.55
CA MET A 192 -1.52 7.98 10.23
C MET A 192 -2.73 7.04 10.24
N GLU A 193 -2.59 5.86 10.86
CA GLU A 193 -3.70 4.90 10.98
C GLU A 193 -4.83 5.41 11.87
N LEU A 194 -4.52 6.12 12.96
CA LEU A 194 -5.52 6.80 13.79
C LEU A 194 -6.27 7.89 13.03
N ALA A 195 -5.54 8.68 12.24
CA ALA A 195 -6.15 9.72 11.41
C ALA A 195 -7.19 9.12 10.45
N LEU A 196 -6.87 7.98 9.82
CA LEU A 196 -7.80 7.25 8.96
C LEU A 196 -8.99 6.68 9.75
N CYS A 197 -8.76 6.09 10.93
CA CYS A 197 -9.86 5.61 11.78
C CYS A 197 -10.83 6.72 12.19
N TYR A 198 -10.32 7.89 12.58
CA TYR A 198 -11.16 9.04 12.92
C TYR A 198 -11.91 9.58 11.70
N ALA A 199 -11.24 9.66 10.54
CA ALA A 199 -11.89 10.04 9.30
C ALA A 199 -13.03 9.09 8.89
N LEU A 200 -12.87 7.77 9.08
CA LEU A 200 -13.94 6.79 8.86
C LEU A 200 -15.15 6.98 9.79
N LYS A 201 -14.96 7.63 10.94
CA LYS A 201 -16.02 8.01 11.88
C LYS A 201 -16.51 9.45 11.70
N CYS A 202 -16.04 10.17 10.68
CA CYS A 202 -16.26 11.61 10.48
C CYS A 202 -15.84 12.48 11.68
N GLN A 203 -14.89 12.00 12.50
CA GLN A 203 -14.31 12.75 13.62
C GLN A 203 -13.17 13.61 13.09
N TRP A 204 -13.52 14.63 12.32
CA TRP A 204 -12.54 15.36 11.51
C TRP A 204 -11.50 16.14 12.32
N SER A 205 -11.87 16.65 13.50
CA SER A 205 -10.96 17.41 14.35
C SER A 205 -9.77 16.52 14.78
N GLU A 206 -10.06 15.33 15.28
CA GLU A 206 -9.08 14.33 15.69
C GLU A 206 -8.31 13.78 14.49
N ALA A 207 -8.98 13.56 13.35
CA ALA A 207 -8.32 13.14 12.12
C ALA A 207 -7.27 14.15 11.64
N ILE A 208 -7.61 15.45 11.65
CA ILE A 208 -6.71 16.55 11.29
C ILE A 208 -5.55 16.63 12.27
N GLU A 209 -5.81 16.54 13.58
CA GLU A 209 -4.77 16.60 14.61
C GLU A 209 -3.71 15.51 14.39
N MET A 210 -4.14 14.25 14.24
CA MET A 210 -3.23 13.13 14.03
C MET A 210 -2.47 13.24 12.71
N ALA A 211 -3.13 13.60 11.61
CA ALA A 211 -2.49 13.74 10.30
C ALA A 211 -1.49 14.91 10.25
N GLU A 212 -1.79 16.02 10.93
CA GLU A 212 -0.90 17.19 11.01
C GLU A 212 0.38 16.88 11.79
N LEU A 213 0.30 16.08 12.87
CA LEU A 213 1.49 15.57 13.57
C LEU A 213 2.40 14.79 12.61
N VAL A 214 1.83 13.90 11.79
CA VAL A 214 2.58 13.15 10.78
C VAL A 214 3.18 14.10 9.73
N ARG A 215 2.42 15.11 9.28
CA ARG A 215 2.86 16.10 8.28
C ARG A 215 4.08 16.91 8.77
N GLN A 216 4.11 17.23 10.06
CA GLN A 216 5.20 18.02 10.67
C GLN A 216 6.44 17.17 10.93
N GLN A 217 6.28 15.88 11.25
CA GLN A 217 7.37 15.00 11.67
C GLN A 217 7.94 14.11 10.56
N SER A 218 7.25 13.96 9.43
CA SER A 218 7.64 13.04 8.35
C SER A 218 8.24 13.76 7.16
N VAL A 219 9.40 13.26 6.71
CA VAL A 219 9.98 13.57 5.39
C VAL A 219 9.50 12.59 4.31
N HIS A 220 8.82 11.51 4.69
CA HIS A 220 8.32 10.49 3.77
C HIS A 220 6.92 10.86 3.28
N SER A 221 6.72 10.79 1.97
CA SER A 221 5.45 11.08 1.28
C SER A 221 4.78 12.41 1.68
N PRO A 222 5.52 13.54 1.74
CA PRO A 222 4.98 14.82 2.23
C PRO A 222 3.80 15.29 1.38
N ALA A 223 3.79 15.01 0.07
CA ALA A 223 2.69 15.33 -0.82
C ALA A 223 1.38 14.61 -0.41
N ILE A 224 1.46 13.30 -0.15
CA ILE A 224 0.31 12.47 0.26
C ILE A 224 -0.24 12.96 1.59
N ILE A 225 0.63 13.19 2.57
CA ILE A 225 0.20 13.59 3.90
C ILE A 225 -0.44 14.99 3.86
N THR A 226 0.16 15.96 3.16
CA THR A 226 -0.46 17.29 2.98
C THR A 226 -1.80 17.20 2.27
N TYR A 227 -1.91 16.37 1.22
CA TYR A 227 -3.17 16.12 0.53
C TYR A 227 -4.25 15.56 1.48
N ILE A 228 -3.91 14.58 2.32
CA ILE A 228 -4.84 13.99 3.28
C ILE A 228 -5.31 15.03 4.30
N VAL A 229 -4.40 15.86 4.84
CA VAL A 229 -4.79 16.95 5.77
C VAL A 229 -5.74 17.93 5.08
N ALA A 230 -5.47 18.29 3.82
CA ALA A 230 -6.33 19.18 3.05
C ALA A 230 -7.73 18.57 2.84
N VAL A 231 -7.82 17.28 2.51
CA VAL A 231 -9.09 16.55 2.38
C VAL A 231 -9.85 16.53 3.70
N PHE A 232 -9.20 16.25 4.84
CA PHE A 232 -9.89 16.26 6.14
C PHE A 232 -10.39 17.65 6.54
N ARG A 233 -9.62 18.71 6.25
CA ARG A 233 -10.08 20.09 6.46
C ARG A 233 -11.25 20.43 5.55
N TYR A 234 -11.21 20.03 4.29
CA TYR A 234 -12.34 20.22 3.38
C TYR A 234 -13.60 19.48 3.87
N ALA A 235 -13.48 18.20 4.24
CA ALA A 235 -14.60 17.42 4.77
C ALA A 235 -15.20 18.06 6.03
N LYS A 236 -14.35 18.49 6.97
CA LYS A 236 -14.78 19.26 8.14
C LYS A 236 -15.52 20.54 7.77
N SER A 237 -15.04 21.26 6.75
CA SER A 237 -15.66 22.51 6.28
C SER A 237 -17.07 22.29 5.73
N VAL A 238 -17.31 21.13 5.10
CA VAL A 238 -18.61 20.75 4.57
C VAL A 238 -19.56 20.41 5.72
N ASP A 239 -19.13 19.58 6.67
CA ASP A 239 -19.95 19.16 7.81
C ASP A 239 -20.29 20.32 8.76
N ASP A 240 -19.30 21.17 9.07
CA ASP A 240 -19.49 22.30 9.99
C ASP A 240 -19.99 23.57 9.27
N SER A 241 -20.10 23.55 7.93
CA SER A 241 -20.37 24.73 7.10
C SER A 241 -19.42 25.91 7.39
N ASP A 242 -18.13 25.63 7.63
CA ASP A 242 -17.09 26.63 7.95
C ASP A 242 -16.29 27.05 6.70
N PRO A 243 -16.52 28.25 6.14
CA PRO A 243 -15.80 28.73 4.95
C PRO A 243 -14.29 28.93 5.19
N ARG A 244 -13.85 29.20 6.42
CA ARG A 244 -12.43 29.41 6.74
C ARG A 244 -11.67 28.11 6.59
N MET A 245 -12.24 27.02 7.08
CA MET A 245 -11.66 25.68 6.95
C MET A 245 -11.54 25.26 5.48
N LYS A 246 -12.53 25.63 4.65
CA LYS A 246 -12.51 25.42 3.20
C LYS A 246 -11.37 26.19 2.53
N GLN A 247 -11.16 27.45 2.91
CA GLN A 247 -10.05 28.26 2.41
C GLN A 247 -8.68 27.66 2.81
N THR A 248 -8.52 27.23 4.05
CA THR A 248 -7.29 26.55 4.50
C THR A 248 -7.02 25.26 3.74
N ALA A 249 -8.07 24.49 3.41
CA ALA A 249 -7.92 23.30 2.57
C ALA A 249 -7.42 23.66 1.16
N ALA A 250 -7.99 24.70 0.54
CA ALA A 250 -7.55 25.21 -0.76
C ALA A 250 -6.08 25.70 -0.76
N GLU A 251 -5.64 26.35 0.32
CA GLU A 251 -4.24 26.76 0.48
C GLU A 251 -3.30 25.55 0.58
N LEU A 252 -3.68 24.52 1.33
CA LEU A 252 -2.90 23.28 1.43
C LEU A 252 -2.78 22.55 0.10
N PHE A 253 -3.86 22.50 -0.68
CA PHE A 253 -3.84 21.91 -2.03
C PHE A 253 -2.87 22.62 -2.97
N LYS A 254 -2.57 23.90 -2.75
CA LYS A 254 -1.60 24.70 -3.52
C LYS A 254 -0.17 24.62 -2.97
N GLU A 255 0.09 23.85 -1.90
CA GLU A 255 1.46 23.74 -1.38
C GLU A 255 2.40 23.08 -2.41
N SER A 256 3.59 23.68 -2.58
CA SER A 256 4.64 23.19 -3.50
C SER A 256 5.07 21.73 -3.28
N ARG A 257 4.84 21.18 -2.08
CA ARG A 257 5.11 19.77 -1.78
C ARG A 257 4.20 18.83 -2.56
N ILE A 258 2.97 19.26 -2.88
CA ILE A 258 2.02 18.51 -3.70
C ILE A 258 2.33 18.69 -5.18
N GLU A 259 2.61 19.91 -5.64
CA GLU A 259 2.86 20.22 -7.06
C GLU A 259 4.03 19.44 -7.67
N ARG A 260 5.01 19.05 -6.84
CA ARG A 260 6.18 18.27 -7.26
C ARG A 260 5.92 16.76 -7.38
N ASP A 261 4.76 16.28 -6.95
CA ASP A 261 4.38 14.86 -7.06
C ASP A 261 3.86 14.55 -8.48
N PHE A 262 3.91 13.29 -8.91
CA PHE A 262 3.46 12.88 -10.25
C PHE A 262 2.04 12.31 -10.30
N SER A 263 1.50 11.87 -9.16
CA SER A 263 0.27 11.05 -9.10
C SER A 263 -0.89 11.75 -8.41
N ILE A 264 -0.58 12.67 -7.49
CA ILE A 264 -1.57 13.42 -6.68
C ILE A 264 -2.06 14.71 -7.34
N PRO A 265 -1.24 15.48 -8.09
CA PRO A 265 -1.69 16.77 -8.62
C PRO A 265 -2.99 16.76 -9.43
N PRO A 266 -3.29 15.75 -10.27
CA PRO A 266 -4.57 15.73 -10.99
C PRO A 266 -5.78 15.72 -10.04
N GLN A 267 -5.68 14.94 -8.96
CA GLN A 267 -6.72 14.83 -7.95
C GLN A 267 -6.83 16.12 -7.12
N THR A 268 -5.70 16.70 -6.73
CA THR A 268 -5.64 18.01 -6.05
C THR A 268 -6.28 19.12 -6.86
N VAL A 269 -5.96 19.19 -8.16
CA VAL A 269 -6.47 20.24 -9.06
C VAL A 269 -7.96 20.08 -9.30
N LEU A 270 -8.47 18.84 -9.36
CA LEU A 270 -9.90 18.57 -9.33
C LEU A 270 -10.54 19.10 -8.04
N GLU A 271 -10.02 18.76 -6.86
CA GLU A 271 -10.58 19.22 -5.58
C GLU A 271 -10.57 20.76 -5.47
N LEU A 272 -9.52 21.43 -5.98
CA LEU A 272 -9.48 22.90 -6.09
C LEU A 272 -10.60 23.44 -6.98
N GLY A 273 -10.82 22.84 -8.15
CA GLY A 273 -11.92 23.22 -9.04
C GLY A 273 -13.29 23.09 -8.38
N LEU A 274 -13.51 22.00 -7.64
CA LEU A 274 -14.76 21.77 -6.90
C LEU A 274 -14.95 22.77 -5.75
N ILE A 275 -13.89 23.09 -5.00
CA ILE A 275 -13.95 24.12 -3.95
C ILE A 275 -14.35 25.48 -4.54
N GLU A 276 -13.76 25.88 -5.65
CA GLU A 276 -14.07 27.17 -6.28
C GLU A 276 -15.51 27.21 -6.82
N LEU A 277 -16.07 26.07 -7.26
CA LEU A 277 -17.51 25.97 -7.58
C LEU A 277 -18.37 26.26 -6.36
N GLU A 278 -18.07 25.62 -5.23
CA GLU A 278 -18.82 25.81 -3.99
C GLU A 278 -18.68 27.24 -3.45
N LEU A 279 -17.53 27.88 -3.68
CA LEU A 279 -17.29 29.29 -3.36
C LEU A 279 -17.94 30.27 -4.36
N LYS A 280 -18.63 29.76 -5.39
CA LYS A 280 -19.27 30.53 -6.47
C LYS A 280 -18.30 31.33 -7.34
N ASN A 281 -17.04 30.91 -7.40
CA ASN A 281 -16.00 31.50 -8.25
C ASN A 281 -15.91 30.76 -9.59
N SER A 282 -16.94 30.87 -10.43
CA SER A 282 -17.09 30.08 -11.66
C SER A 282 -15.90 30.17 -12.63
N ASP A 283 -15.25 31.34 -12.72
CA ASP A 283 -14.09 31.54 -13.59
C ASP A 283 -12.83 30.82 -13.10
N GLU A 284 -12.63 30.76 -11.78
CA GLU A 284 -11.50 30.06 -11.18
C GLU A 284 -11.74 28.55 -11.21
N ALA A 285 -12.97 28.11 -10.89
CA ALA A 285 -13.40 26.72 -11.03
C ALA A 285 -13.16 26.20 -12.45
N LYS A 286 -13.60 26.95 -13.46
CA LYS A 286 -13.38 26.60 -14.87
C LYS A 286 -11.89 26.50 -15.20
N ARG A 287 -11.06 27.40 -14.68
CA ARG A 287 -9.60 27.37 -14.91
C ARG A 287 -8.97 26.09 -14.35
N TRP A 288 -9.25 25.74 -13.10
CA TRP A 288 -8.71 24.53 -12.49
C TRP A 288 -9.23 23.25 -13.15
N LEU A 289 -10.53 23.16 -13.43
CA LEU A 289 -11.13 21.99 -14.09
C LEU A 289 -10.53 21.75 -15.49
N ASN A 290 -10.35 22.80 -16.29
CA ASN A 290 -9.68 22.67 -17.60
C ASN A 290 -8.19 22.35 -17.49
N LYS A 291 -7.52 22.82 -16.43
CA LYS A 291 -6.12 22.45 -16.14
C LYS A 291 -5.98 20.94 -15.95
N VAL A 292 -6.94 20.26 -15.32
CA VAL A 292 -6.92 18.80 -15.18
C VAL A 292 -6.87 18.10 -16.54
N ILE A 293 -7.73 18.52 -17.46
CA ILE A 293 -7.85 17.90 -18.79
C ILE A 293 -6.59 18.15 -19.62
N LYS A 294 -6.06 19.38 -19.57
CA LYS A 294 -4.94 19.81 -20.40
C LYS A 294 -3.58 19.30 -19.90
N ASP A 295 -3.31 19.48 -18.61
CA ASP A 295 -1.98 19.30 -18.03
C ASP A 295 -1.77 17.87 -17.50
N TYR A 296 -2.85 17.11 -17.31
CA TYR A 296 -2.82 15.76 -16.75
C TYR A 296 -3.58 14.76 -17.62
N SER A 297 -2.98 14.46 -18.77
CA SER A 297 -3.33 13.32 -19.62
C SER A 297 -2.28 12.22 -19.47
N THR A 298 -2.67 10.94 -19.62
CA THR A 298 -1.84 9.72 -19.64
C THR A 298 -1.43 9.08 -18.29
N TYR A 299 -2.16 9.29 -17.19
CA TYR A 299 -1.84 8.67 -15.88
C TYR A 299 -2.86 7.58 -15.43
N LEU A 300 -2.43 6.68 -14.54
CA LEU A 300 -3.07 5.39 -14.21
C LEU A 300 -4.52 5.47 -13.64
N ARG A 301 -5.09 6.65 -13.39
CA ARG A 301 -6.49 6.83 -12.94
C ARG A 301 -7.19 8.02 -13.59
N GLU A 302 -6.68 8.46 -14.74
CA GLU A 302 -7.17 9.61 -15.51
C GLU A 302 -8.69 9.57 -15.71
N ASN A 303 -9.22 8.39 -16.09
CA ASN A 303 -10.64 8.23 -16.38
C ASN A 303 -11.55 8.64 -15.22
N PHE A 304 -11.22 8.26 -13.98
CA PHE A 304 -12.06 8.58 -12.81
C PHE A 304 -12.07 10.07 -12.50
N VAL A 305 -10.90 10.70 -12.57
CA VAL A 305 -10.75 12.13 -12.30
C VAL A 305 -11.39 12.95 -13.42
N HIS A 306 -11.15 12.60 -14.68
CA HIS A 306 -11.75 13.29 -15.83
C HIS A 306 -13.26 13.17 -15.85
N LEU A 307 -13.84 12.02 -15.48
CA LEU A 307 -15.30 11.87 -15.34
C LEU A 307 -15.88 12.89 -14.34
N ARG A 308 -15.24 13.04 -13.18
CA ARG A 308 -15.65 14.04 -12.17
C ARG A 308 -15.49 15.47 -12.67
N VAL A 309 -14.39 15.75 -13.38
CA VAL A 309 -14.15 17.06 -14.02
C VAL A 309 -15.24 17.38 -15.04
N TYR A 310 -15.59 16.43 -15.91
CA TYR A 310 -16.63 16.65 -16.92
C TYR A 310 -18.00 16.87 -16.30
N ALA A 311 -18.35 16.14 -15.24
CA ALA A 311 -19.58 16.37 -14.50
C ALA A 311 -19.63 17.81 -13.94
N ALA A 312 -18.54 18.26 -13.31
CA ALA A 312 -18.41 19.61 -12.76
C ALA A 312 -18.47 20.72 -13.84
N LEU A 313 -17.84 20.51 -15.00
CA LEU A 313 -17.91 21.44 -16.13
C LEU A 313 -19.33 21.53 -16.73
N ARG A 314 -20.07 20.42 -16.79
CA ARG A 314 -21.46 20.41 -17.26
C ARG A 314 -22.37 21.18 -16.31
N GLU A 315 -22.13 21.12 -15.00
CA GLU A 315 -22.86 21.92 -14.01
C GLU A 315 -22.67 23.43 -14.23
N LEU A 316 -21.48 23.84 -14.70
CA LEU A 316 -21.20 25.21 -15.16
C LEU A 316 -21.83 25.57 -16.52
N GLY A 317 -22.58 24.67 -17.15
CA GLY A 317 -23.15 24.87 -18.49
C GLY A 317 -22.13 24.79 -19.63
N ILE A 318 -20.96 24.19 -19.39
CA ILE A 318 -19.90 24.05 -20.39
C ILE A 318 -20.09 22.70 -21.10
N SER A 319 -20.14 22.72 -22.44
CA SER A 319 -20.15 21.47 -23.22
C SER A 319 -18.82 20.74 -23.04
N THR A 320 -18.92 19.45 -22.73
CA THR A 320 -17.77 18.54 -22.59
C THR A 320 -17.77 17.47 -23.68
N ASP A 321 -18.57 17.65 -24.74
CA ASP A 321 -18.64 16.70 -25.82
C ASP A 321 -17.32 16.72 -26.57
N LYS A 322 -16.58 15.62 -26.49
CA LYS A 322 -15.28 15.50 -27.16
C LYS A 322 -15.47 15.22 -28.64
N GLU A 323 -14.60 15.79 -29.47
CA GLU A 323 -14.46 15.40 -30.88
C GLU A 323 -14.17 13.89 -31.00
N ASN A 324 -14.56 13.28 -32.13
CA ASN A 324 -14.60 11.82 -32.34
C ASN A 324 -13.31 11.06 -31.98
N GLU A 325 -12.14 11.68 -32.07
CA GLU A 325 -10.85 11.04 -31.74
C GLU A 325 -10.69 10.69 -30.25
N ASP A 326 -11.17 11.54 -29.35
CA ASP A 326 -11.00 11.30 -27.91
C ASP A 326 -12.00 10.28 -27.36
N GLN A 327 -13.17 10.18 -28.00
CA GLN A 327 -14.14 9.11 -27.70
C GLN A 327 -13.58 7.75 -28.08
N LEU A 328 -12.84 7.67 -29.20
CA LEU A 328 -12.19 6.43 -29.65
C LEU A 328 -11.08 5.99 -28.68
N LYS A 329 -10.23 6.93 -28.25
CA LYS A 329 -9.17 6.67 -27.24
C LYS A 329 -9.74 6.16 -25.93
N MET A 330 -10.78 6.79 -25.37
CA MET A 330 -11.38 6.32 -24.13
C MET A 330 -12.04 4.94 -24.25
N LYS A 331 -12.61 4.61 -25.42
CA LYS A 331 -13.17 3.29 -25.69
C LYS A 331 -12.09 2.20 -25.79
N GLU A 332 -10.93 2.53 -26.36
CA GLU A 332 -9.76 1.64 -26.36
C GLU A 332 -9.18 1.45 -24.97
N TYR A 333 -9.03 2.52 -24.18
CA TYR A 333 -8.57 2.42 -22.79
C TYR A 333 -9.52 1.61 -21.91
N GLY A 334 -10.83 1.80 -22.04
CA GLY A 334 -11.84 1.00 -21.31
C GLY A 334 -11.76 -0.48 -21.65
N LYS A 335 -11.53 -0.83 -22.93
CA LYS A 335 -11.31 -2.22 -23.34
C LYS A 335 -10.02 -2.81 -22.75
N GLN A 336 -8.94 -2.05 -22.75
CA GLN A 336 -7.67 -2.50 -22.19
C GLN A 336 -7.75 -2.70 -20.67
N TRP A 337 -8.45 -1.81 -19.97
CA TRP A 337 -8.69 -1.94 -18.53
C TRP A 337 -9.56 -3.16 -18.17
N LEU A 338 -10.61 -3.44 -18.95
CA LEU A 338 -11.42 -4.65 -18.79
C LEU A 338 -10.60 -5.93 -19.03
N GLN A 339 -9.71 -5.92 -20.02
CA GLN A 339 -8.79 -7.04 -20.28
C GLN A 339 -7.80 -7.23 -19.12
N ASP A 340 -7.24 -6.16 -18.57
CA ASP A 340 -6.32 -6.23 -17.44
C ASP A 340 -7.03 -6.78 -16.17
N LEU A 341 -8.29 -6.40 -15.96
CA LEU A 341 -9.14 -6.93 -14.88
C LEU A 341 -9.48 -8.42 -15.07
N GLU A 342 -9.88 -8.82 -16.27
CA GLU A 342 -10.17 -10.23 -16.59
C GLU A 342 -8.92 -11.12 -16.43
N VAL A 343 -7.73 -10.60 -16.74
CA VAL A 343 -6.46 -11.30 -16.55
C VAL A 343 -6.13 -11.46 -15.07
N GLU A 344 -6.37 -10.43 -14.25
CA GLU A 344 -6.21 -10.53 -12.80
C GLU A 344 -7.20 -11.54 -12.20
N GLU A 345 -8.49 -11.46 -12.53
CA GLU A 345 -9.54 -12.33 -12.00
C GLU A 345 -9.29 -13.81 -12.34
N ASN A 346 -8.93 -14.11 -13.60
CA ASN A 346 -8.57 -15.46 -14.05
C ASN A 346 -7.27 -15.98 -13.41
N SER A 347 -6.28 -15.12 -13.17
CA SER A 347 -5.04 -15.50 -12.47
C SER A 347 -5.35 -15.92 -11.02
N TYR A 348 -6.22 -15.17 -10.35
CA TYR A 348 -6.61 -15.45 -8.97
C TYR A 348 -7.53 -16.67 -8.82
N GLU A 349 -8.51 -16.87 -9.70
CA GLU A 349 -9.35 -18.07 -9.68
C GLU A 349 -8.54 -19.35 -9.88
N ASN A 350 -7.55 -19.32 -10.77
CA ASN A 350 -6.65 -20.45 -10.99
C ASN A 350 -5.74 -20.73 -9.79
N ILE A 351 -5.35 -19.72 -9.02
CA ILE A 351 -4.59 -19.90 -7.77
C ILE A 351 -5.49 -20.53 -6.69
N VAL A 352 -6.70 -20.01 -6.49
CA VAL A 352 -7.65 -20.52 -5.49
C VAL A 352 -8.08 -21.96 -5.78
N ARG A 353 -8.30 -22.30 -7.06
CA ARG A 353 -8.63 -23.66 -7.49
C ARG A 353 -7.49 -24.64 -7.22
N ASN A 354 -6.24 -24.22 -7.47
CA ASN A 354 -5.07 -25.04 -7.20
C ASN A 354 -4.77 -25.22 -5.70
N ASP A 355 -5.14 -24.26 -4.87
CA ASP A 355 -4.99 -24.38 -3.41
C ASP A 355 -6.12 -25.22 -2.77
N ARG A 356 -7.36 -25.17 -3.29
CA ARG A 356 -8.43 -26.12 -2.90
C ARG A 356 -8.07 -27.58 -3.21
N LEU A 357 -7.59 -27.85 -4.43
CA LEU A 357 -7.21 -29.19 -4.85
C LEU A 357 -6.08 -29.80 -4.02
N LYS A 358 -5.21 -28.98 -3.41
CA LYS A 358 -4.15 -29.45 -2.51
C LYS A 358 -4.62 -29.70 -1.07
N LEU A 359 -5.67 -29.03 -0.63
CA LEU A 359 -6.27 -29.24 0.70
C LEU A 359 -7.11 -30.51 0.74
N GLU A 360 -7.82 -30.85 -0.35
CA GLU A 360 -8.56 -32.11 -0.48
C GLU A 360 -7.64 -33.34 -0.57
N LEU A 361 -6.38 -33.17 -0.99
CA LEU A 361 -5.36 -34.24 -1.01
C LEU A 361 -4.66 -34.46 0.34
N HIS A 362 -5.01 -33.70 1.38
CA HIS A 362 -4.45 -33.79 2.74
C HIS A 362 -5.52 -34.05 3.82
N SER A 363 -6.74 -34.39 3.41
CA SER A 363 -7.86 -34.76 4.29
C SER A 363 -8.15 -36.27 4.38
N ASP A 364 -7.27 -37.12 3.86
CA ASP A 364 -7.31 -38.58 4.04
C ASP A 364 -6.15 -39.09 4.91
#